data_AF-A0A7K3R4K0-F1
#
_entry.id   AF-A0A7K3R4K0-F1
#
_cell.length_a   1.000
_cell.length_b   1.000
_cell.length_c   1.000
_cell.angle_alpha   90.00
_cell.angle_beta   90.00
_cell.angle_gamma   90.00
#
_symmetry.space_group_name_H-M   'P 1'
#
loop_
_entity.id
_entity.type
_entity.pdbx_description
1 polymer ?
#
loop_
_entity_poly.entity_id
_entity_poly.type
_entity_poly.pdbx_seq_one_letter_code
_entity_poly.pdbx_strand_id
1 'polypeptide(L)'
;PAPAAPPAPPAAPAAAAGSGKINLDKGRVNLQKNQTVSLVKGGAPLLSRVRMGLGWEPAFRGKDIDLDASVIAYGPNRNHLDSCYFGKLTILNGAIKHSGDNLTGEGAGDDEVIMVDLGRIPAEATGLVFTVNSFTGQKFNEVAKAYCRLIDDASGEELVRFDLTGAEPQTGVMMAKLIKQFTGEWEMTAMGEFVKSRTVRGMVKPAAKAL
;
A
#
# COMPACT_ATOMS: atom_id res chain seq x y z
N PRO A 1 19.15 17.75 -49.44
CA PRO A 1 18.18 18.06 -48.36
C PRO A 1 17.76 16.78 -47.63
N ALA A 2 18.38 16.48 -46.49
CA ALA A 2 17.98 15.38 -45.63
C ALA A 2 16.85 15.85 -44.68
N PRO A 3 15.84 15.01 -44.39
CA PRO A 3 14.67 15.42 -43.60
C PRO A 3 15.05 15.56 -42.11
N ALA A 4 14.51 16.59 -41.47
CA ALA A 4 14.70 16.87 -40.04
C ALA A 4 13.98 15.81 -39.20
N ALA A 5 14.66 15.33 -38.15
CA ALA A 5 14.09 14.39 -37.19
C ALA A 5 12.98 15.05 -36.34
N PRO A 6 11.93 14.31 -35.95
CA PRO A 6 10.87 14.83 -35.10
C PRO A 6 11.38 15.13 -33.67
N PRO A 7 10.81 16.13 -32.98
CA PRO A 7 11.23 16.49 -31.63
C PRO A 7 10.87 15.40 -30.61
N ALA A 8 11.75 15.21 -29.63
CA ALA A 8 11.55 14.28 -28.52
C ALA A 8 10.33 14.69 -27.66
N PRO A 9 9.59 13.71 -27.09
CA PRO A 9 8.48 14.01 -26.19
C PRO A 9 8.98 14.70 -24.91
N PRO A 10 8.15 15.56 -24.29
CA PRO A 10 8.52 16.26 -23.06
C PRO A 10 8.75 15.25 -21.93
N ALA A 11 9.85 15.44 -21.19
CA ALA A 11 10.14 14.67 -20.00
C ALA A 11 9.00 14.83 -18.98
N ALA A 12 8.53 13.73 -18.41
CA ALA A 12 7.58 13.74 -17.31
C ALA A 12 8.15 14.56 -16.13
N PRO A 13 7.35 15.40 -15.47
CA PRO A 13 7.83 16.21 -14.36
C PRO A 13 8.30 15.28 -13.22
N ALA A 14 9.56 15.46 -12.80
CA ALA A 14 10.09 14.78 -11.63
C ALA A 14 9.27 15.19 -10.39
N ALA A 15 8.69 14.21 -9.70
CA ALA A 15 7.99 14.44 -8.45
C ALA A 15 8.98 14.99 -7.40
N ALA A 16 8.81 16.25 -7.02
CA ALA A 16 9.57 16.85 -5.93
C ALA A 16 9.16 16.18 -4.61
N ALA A 17 10.11 15.52 -3.93
CA ALA A 17 9.90 14.95 -2.61
C ALA A 17 9.76 16.06 -1.57
N GLY A 18 8.53 16.45 -1.25
CA GLY A 18 8.25 17.36 -0.14
C GLY A 18 8.24 16.61 1.18
N SER A 19 9.31 16.72 1.98
CA SER A 19 9.35 16.21 3.36
C SER A 19 8.60 17.18 4.28
N GLY A 20 7.30 16.96 4.48
CA GLY A 20 6.49 17.72 5.43
C GLY A 20 5.37 16.87 5.99
N LYS A 21 5.06 17.02 7.29
CA LYS A 21 3.86 16.43 7.88
C LYS A 21 2.64 17.16 7.32
N ILE A 22 1.78 16.44 6.61
CA ILE A 22 0.52 16.96 6.08
C ILE A 22 -0.55 16.81 7.16
N ASN A 23 -1.47 17.77 7.27
CA ASN A 23 -2.63 17.68 8.16
C ASN A 23 -3.91 17.44 7.34
N LEU A 24 -4.85 16.64 7.85
CA LEU A 24 -6.15 16.33 7.22
C LEU A 24 -7.16 17.51 7.32
N ASP A 25 -6.69 18.70 7.66
CA ASP A 25 -7.55 19.86 7.94
C ASP A 25 -8.21 20.44 6.67
N LYS A 26 -7.63 20.22 5.49
CA LYS A 26 -7.95 20.95 4.25
C LYS A 26 -8.64 20.14 3.15
N GLY A 27 -9.21 18.97 3.45
CA GLY A 27 -9.83 18.08 2.47
C GLY A 27 -8.85 17.07 1.89
N ARG A 28 -9.17 16.54 0.69
CA ARG A 28 -8.47 15.45 -0.02
C ARG A 28 -6.96 15.37 0.28
N VAL A 29 -6.54 14.35 1.02
CA VAL A 29 -5.14 14.03 1.26
C VAL A 29 -4.63 13.11 0.16
N ASN A 30 -3.71 13.62 -0.67
CA ASN A 30 -2.98 12.80 -1.63
C ASN A 30 -1.50 12.79 -1.24
N LEU A 31 -1.07 11.75 -0.51
CA LEU A 31 0.32 11.64 -0.09
C LEU A 31 1.24 11.27 -1.25
N GLN A 32 2.34 12.00 -1.36
CA GLN A 32 3.49 11.62 -2.19
C GLN A 32 4.43 10.70 -1.40
N LYS A 33 5.31 10.01 -2.12
CA LYS A 33 6.37 9.18 -1.52
C LYS A 33 7.13 9.97 -0.44
N ASN A 34 7.32 9.32 0.71
CA ASN A 34 7.94 9.82 1.94
C ASN A 34 7.16 10.92 2.68
N GLN A 35 5.94 11.24 2.29
CA GLN A 35 5.09 12.13 3.08
C GLN A 35 4.40 11.38 4.21
N THR A 36 4.31 12.06 5.35
CA THR A 36 3.69 11.56 6.57
C THR A 36 2.50 12.41 6.94
N VAL A 37 1.47 11.78 7.49
CA VAL A 37 0.23 12.43 7.89
C VAL A 37 -0.25 11.83 9.21
N SER A 38 -0.72 12.67 10.13
CA SER A 38 -1.39 12.16 11.34
C SER A 38 -2.80 11.74 10.99
N LEU A 39 -3.27 10.60 11.49
CA LEU A 39 -4.63 10.11 11.27
C LEU A 39 -5.63 10.66 12.31
N VAL A 40 -5.29 11.81 12.92
CA VAL A 40 -6.04 12.53 13.95
C VAL A 40 -6.30 13.95 13.46
N LYS A 41 -7.50 14.49 13.74
CA LYS A 41 -7.87 15.88 13.40
C LYS A 41 -8.48 16.57 14.61
N GLY A 42 -7.91 17.72 14.98
CA GLY A 42 -8.40 18.53 16.09
C GLY A 42 -8.47 17.81 17.45
N GLY A 43 -7.59 16.83 17.69
CA GLY A 43 -7.55 16.06 18.95
C GLY A 43 -8.52 14.87 19.04
N ALA A 44 -9.27 14.58 17.97
CA ALA A 44 -10.11 13.39 17.86
C ALA A 44 -9.55 12.42 16.80
N PRO A 45 -9.57 11.09 17.03
CA PRO A 45 -9.18 10.11 16.02
C PRO A 45 -10.02 10.29 14.77
N LEU A 46 -9.40 10.65 13.64
CA LEU A 46 -10.14 10.90 12.40
C LEU A 46 -10.46 9.58 11.69
N LEU A 47 -9.49 8.66 11.70
CA LEU A 47 -9.58 7.37 11.03
C LEU A 47 -9.70 6.27 12.08
N SER A 48 -10.93 5.82 12.33
CA SER A 48 -11.14 4.57 13.07
C SER A 48 -10.81 3.35 12.22
N ARG A 49 -10.96 3.47 10.89
CA ARG A 49 -10.72 2.39 9.94
C ARG A 49 -10.06 2.89 8.67
N VAL A 50 -9.13 2.11 8.15
CA VAL A 50 -8.53 2.31 6.83
C VAL A 50 -8.74 1.06 5.99
N ARG A 51 -8.80 1.25 4.67
CA ARG A 51 -8.98 0.17 3.70
C ARG A 51 -7.88 0.25 2.66
N MET A 52 -7.13 -0.84 2.49
CA MET A 52 -6.23 -1.03 1.35
C MET A 52 -7.02 -1.68 0.22
N GLY A 53 -6.92 -1.12 -0.98
CA GLY A 53 -7.45 -1.70 -2.21
C GLY A 53 -6.32 -1.94 -3.20
N LEU A 54 -6.27 -3.13 -3.78
CA LEU A 54 -5.37 -3.53 -4.84
C LEU A 54 -6.22 -3.88 -6.06
N GLY A 55 -5.85 -3.37 -7.24
CA GLY A 55 -6.52 -3.72 -8.49
C GLY A 55 -5.54 -3.83 -9.65
N TRP A 56 -5.81 -4.71 -10.61
CA TRP A 56 -5.03 -4.90 -11.82
C TRP A 56 -5.88 -5.49 -12.95
N GLU A 57 -5.36 -5.51 -14.17
CA GLU A 57 -6.05 -6.15 -15.29
C GLU A 57 -5.50 -7.55 -15.55
N PRO A 58 -6.36 -8.50 -15.96
CA PRO A 58 -5.92 -9.83 -16.36
C PRO A 58 -4.93 -9.80 -17.52
N ALA A 59 -4.10 -10.83 -17.62
CA ALA A 59 -3.22 -10.99 -18.77
C ALA A 59 -4.04 -11.20 -20.05
N PHE A 60 -3.94 -10.28 -21.02
CA PHE A 60 -4.67 -10.37 -22.29
C PHE A 60 -4.35 -11.65 -23.09
N ARG A 61 -3.09 -12.12 -23.01
CA ARG A 61 -2.59 -13.40 -23.55
C ARG A 61 -1.39 -13.86 -22.74
N GLY A 62 -1.57 -14.78 -21.79
CA GLY A 62 -0.48 -15.22 -20.93
C GLY A 62 -0.97 -16.11 -19.79
N LYS A 63 -0.08 -16.35 -18.82
CA LYS A 63 -0.46 -16.95 -17.55
C LYS A 63 -1.17 -15.91 -16.69
N ASP A 64 -2.08 -16.38 -15.85
CA ASP A 64 -2.76 -15.54 -14.86
C ASP A 64 -1.76 -14.76 -14.01
N ILE A 65 -2.17 -13.54 -13.66
CA ILE A 65 -1.39 -12.62 -12.84
C ILE A 65 -2.05 -12.61 -11.48
N ASP A 66 -1.31 -13.12 -10.51
CA ASP A 66 -1.70 -13.20 -9.12
C ASP A 66 -0.89 -12.14 -8.34
N LEU A 67 -1.58 -11.07 -7.96
CA LEU A 67 -1.05 -10.02 -7.08
C LEU A 67 -1.73 -10.13 -5.72
N ASP A 68 -0.93 -10.24 -4.67
CA ASP A 68 -1.40 -10.31 -3.30
C ASP A 68 -1.30 -8.96 -2.61
N ALA A 69 -2.38 -8.52 -1.97
CA ALA A 69 -2.35 -7.52 -0.92
C ALA A 69 -1.98 -8.17 0.42
N SER A 70 -1.25 -7.45 1.26
CA SER A 70 -0.93 -7.92 2.62
C SER A 70 -0.73 -6.78 3.60
N VAL A 71 -1.03 -7.05 4.87
CA VAL A 71 -0.68 -6.18 6.00
C VAL A 71 0.13 -6.96 7.00
N ILE A 72 1.31 -6.46 7.35
CA ILE A 72 2.20 -7.07 8.33
C ILE A 72 2.16 -6.24 9.61
N ALA A 73 1.86 -6.89 10.73
CA ALA A 73 1.82 -6.28 12.05
C ALA A 73 3.12 -6.53 12.81
N TYR A 74 3.59 -5.49 13.49
CA TYR A 74 4.84 -5.47 14.24
C TYR A 74 4.64 -4.90 15.64
N GLY A 75 5.44 -5.42 16.56
CA GLY A 75 5.52 -4.90 17.93
C GLY A 75 6.49 -3.74 18.08
N PRO A 76 6.66 -3.21 19.31
CA PRO A 76 7.49 -2.04 19.59
C PRO A 76 8.95 -2.20 19.17
N ASN A 77 9.46 -3.44 19.24
CA ASN A 77 10.83 -3.78 18.86
C ASN A 77 10.93 -4.19 17.39
N ARG A 78 9.94 -3.85 16.56
CA ARG A 78 9.83 -4.22 15.13
C ARG A 78 9.85 -5.72 14.90
N ASN A 79 9.52 -6.50 15.94
CA ASN A 79 9.35 -7.93 15.83
C ASN A 79 8.03 -8.22 15.12
N HIS A 80 8.05 -9.19 14.21
CA HIS A 80 6.85 -9.66 13.53
C HIS A 80 5.88 -10.24 14.56
N LEU A 81 4.63 -9.77 14.52
CA LEU A 81 3.53 -10.32 15.32
C LEU A 81 2.66 -11.24 14.48
N ASP A 82 2.21 -10.73 13.33
CA ASP A 82 1.32 -11.47 12.44
C ASP A 82 1.30 -10.85 11.03
N SER A 83 0.73 -11.58 10.06
CA SER A 83 0.54 -11.11 8.69
C SER A 83 -0.86 -11.50 8.19
N CYS A 84 -1.59 -10.53 7.66
CA CYS A 84 -2.86 -10.75 6.96
C CYS A 84 -2.61 -10.77 5.45
N TYR A 85 -3.06 -11.82 4.79
CA TYR A 85 -2.88 -12.12 3.37
C TYR A 85 -3.88 -13.21 2.95
N PHE A 86 -3.93 -13.60 1.68
CA PHE A 86 -4.86 -14.63 1.16
C PHE A 86 -4.88 -15.94 1.99
N GLY A 87 -3.73 -16.40 2.48
CA GLY A 87 -3.62 -17.61 3.30
C GLY A 87 -4.00 -17.44 4.78
N LYS A 88 -4.18 -16.20 5.25
CA LYS A 88 -4.63 -15.86 6.60
C LYS A 88 -5.46 -14.59 6.59
N LEU A 89 -6.74 -14.76 6.29
CA LEU A 89 -7.70 -13.67 6.02
C LEU A 89 -8.04 -12.79 7.23
N THR A 90 -7.64 -13.17 8.45
CA THR A 90 -7.93 -12.38 9.65
C THR A 90 -6.83 -12.53 10.67
N ILE A 91 -6.40 -11.41 11.26
CA ILE A 91 -5.41 -11.35 12.35
C ILE A 91 -5.87 -10.37 13.44
N LEU A 92 -5.15 -10.34 14.57
CA LEU A 92 -5.35 -9.40 15.68
C LEU A 92 -6.82 -9.34 16.14
N ASN A 93 -7.42 -10.50 16.42
CA ASN A 93 -8.81 -10.64 16.88
C ASN A 93 -9.86 -9.96 15.97
N GLY A 94 -9.60 -9.97 14.65
CA GLY A 94 -10.52 -9.40 13.68
C GLY A 94 -10.34 -7.91 13.43
N ALA A 95 -9.30 -7.28 13.99
CA ALA A 95 -8.97 -5.88 13.70
C ALA A 95 -8.46 -5.70 12.26
N ILE A 96 -7.85 -6.73 11.66
CA ILE A 96 -7.41 -6.71 10.26
C ILE A 96 -8.06 -7.88 9.52
N LYS A 97 -8.69 -7.60 8.39
CA LYS A 97 -9.44 -8.57 7.58
C LYS A 97 -9.16 -8.41 6.10
N HIS A 98 -8.87 -9.52 5.42
CA HIS A 98 -8.73 -9.63 3.98
C HIS A 98 -10.07 -10.06 3.35
N SER A 99 -10.42 -9.53 2.18
CA SER A 99 -11.65 -9.88 1.46
C SER A 99 -11.65 -11.30 0.89
N GLY A 100 -10.47 -11.82 0.59
CA GLY A 100 -10.25 -13.07 -0.13
C GLY A 100 -9.19 -12.86 -1.21
N ASP A 101 -8.81 -13.96 -1.84
CA ASP A 101 -7.81 -13.99 -2.91
C ASP A 101 -8.47 -13.69 -4.27
N ASN A 102 -7.85 -12.87 -5.11
CA ASN A 102 -8.19 -12.74 -6.51
C ASN A 102 -7.02 -13.19 -7.38
N LEU A 103 -7.15 -14.33 -8.06
CA LEU A 103 -6.06 -14.96 -8.80
C LEU A 103 -5.85 -14.39 -10.22
N THR A 104 -6.77 -13.55 -10.71
CA THR A 104 -6.82 -13.16 -12.13
C THR A 104 -6.89 -11.66 -12.36
N GLY A 105 -7.41 -10.88 -11.41
CA GLY A 105 -7.77 -9.47 -11.62
C GLY A 105 -9.07 -9.30 -12.40
N GLU A 106 -9.91 -10.35 -12.49
CA GLU A 106 -11.22 -10.22 -13.11
C GLU A 106 -12.15 -9.40 -12.21
N GLY A 107 -12.58 -8.25 -12.69
CA GLY A 107 -13.49 -7.38 -11.95
C GLY A 107 -13.38 -5.92 -12.38
N ALA A 108 -14.09 -5.06 -11.66
CA ALA A 108 -13.92 -3.62 -11.76
C ALA A 108 -13.64 -3.05 -10.37
N GLY A 109 -12.62 -2.19 -10.28
CA GLY A 109 -12.22 -1.58 -9.02
C GLY A 109 -11.13 -2.37 -8.31
N ASP A 110 -11.27 -2.49 -6.98
CA ASP A 110 -10.29 -3.18 -6.16
C ASP A 110 -10.60 -4.69 -6.17
N ASP A 111 -9.68 -5.46 -6.74
CA ASP A 111 -9.72 -6.92 -6.82
C ASP A 111 -9.49 -7.58 -5.46
N GLU A 112 -8.58 -7.00 -4.66
CA GLU A 112 -8.36 -7.39 -3.27
C GLU A 112 -8.47 -6.21 -2.32
N VAL A 113 -9.03 -6.47 -1.14
CA VAL A 113 -9.29 -5.46 -0.12
C VAL A 113 -8.84 -5.95 1.25
N ILE A 114 -8.08 -5.11 1.96
CA ILE A 114 -7.77 -5.33 3.38
C ILE A 114 -8.35 -4.18 4.21
N MET A 115 -9.23 -4.53 5.14
CA MET A 115 -9.81 -3.61 6.11
C MET A 115 -9.01 -3.65 7.41
N VAL A 116 -8.69 -2.49 7.97
CA VAL A 116 -7.98 -2.33 9.24
C VAL A 116 -8.78 -1.42 10.16
N ASP A 117 -9.25 -1.94 11.28
CA ASP A 117 -9.88 -1.18 12.36
C ASP A 117 -8.81 -0.79 13.39
N LEU A 118 -8.33 0.45 13.27
CA LEU A 118 -7.26 1.02 14.08
C LEU A 118 -7.65 1.15 15.57
N GLY A 119 -8.96 1.26 15.86
CA GLY A 119 -9.49 1.31 17.22
C GLY A 119 -9.48 -0.06 17.92
N ARG A 120 -9.39 -1.15 17.16
CA ARG A 120 -9.36 -2.53 17.67
C ARG A 120 -7.97 -3.16 17.65
N ILE A 121 -6.96 -2.45 17.14
CA ILE A 121 -5.58 -2.95 17.14
C ILE A 121 -5.09 -3.05 18.59
N PRO A 122 -4.64 -4.24 19.03
CA PRO A 122 -4.20 -4.44 20.41
C PRO A 122 -2.91 -3.67 20.69
N ALA A 123 -2.63 -3.38 21.96
CA ALA A 123 -1.59 -2.44 22.37
C ALA A 123 -0.17 -2.89 21.99
N GLU A 124 0.06 -4.20 21.90
CA GLU A 124 1.32 -4.78 21.48
C GLU A 124 1.63 -4.55 20.00
N ALA A 125 0.64 -4.24 19.15
CA ALA A 125 0.85 -3.92 17.74
C ALA A 125 1.01 -2.41 17.55
N THR A 126 2.24 -1.99 17.27
CA THR A 126 2.62 -0.57 17.16
C THR A 126 3.05 -0.16 15.76
N GLY A 127 3.27 -1.11 14.86
CA GLY A 127 3.62 -0.86 13.47
C GLY A 127 2.81 -1.75 12.53
N LEU A 128 2.27 -1.17 11.46
CA LEU A 128 1.64 -1.89 10.36
C LEU A 128 2.34 -1.49 9.05
N VAL A 129 2.64 -2.45 8.19
CA VAL A 129 3.17 -2.18 6.85
C VAL A 129 2.28 -2.84 5.81
N PHE A 130 1.83 -2.04 4.85
CA PHE A 130 0.97 -2.44 3.74
C PHE A 130 1.86 -2.79 2.55
N THR A 131 1.70 -3.99 2.03
CA THR A 131 2.58 -4.53 0.99
C THR A 131 1.78 -5.16 -0.13
N VAL A 132 2.31 -5.10 -1.34
CA VAL A 132 1.83 -5.87 -2.49
C VAL A 132 2.96 -6.74 -3.01
N ASN A 133 2.67 -7.98 -3.40
CA ASN A 133 3.62 -8.82 -4.13
C ASN A 133 2.97 -9.56 -5.28
N SER A 134 3.72 -9.87 -6.33
CA SER A 134 3.30 -10.83 -7.34
C SER A 134 3.67 -12.24 -6.90
N PHE A 135 2.65 -13.06 -6.61
CA PHE A 135 2.85 -14.45 -6.22
C PHE A 135 3.39 -15.27 -7.39
N THR A 136 2.78 -15.11 -8.57
CA THR A 136 3.17 -15.78 -9.82
C THR A 136 4.50 -15.27 -10.40
N GLY A 137 5.00 -14.12 -9.92
CA GLY A 137 6.37 -13.64 -10.12
C GLY A 137 6.58 -12.68 -11.29
N GLN A 138 5.50 -12.18 -11.88
CA GLN A 138 5.53 -11.08 -12.84
C GLN A 138 6.06 -9.83 -12.14
N LYS A 139 6.81 -9.03 -12.87
CA LYS A 139 7.29 -7.74 -12.36
C LYS A 139 6.22 -6.68 -12.58
N PHE A 140 6.18 -5.65 -11.74
CA PHE A 140 5.17 -4.60 -11.87
C PHE A 140 5.22 -3.83 -13.20
N ASN A 141 6.37 -3.79 -13.88
CA ASN A 141 6.48 -3.23 -15.22
C ASN A 141 5.85 -4.10 -16.34
N GLU A 142 5.41 -5.32 -16.01
CA GLU A 142 4.78 -6.28 -16.93
C GLU A 142 3.27 -6.41 -16.70
N VAL A 143 2.73 -5.80 -15.64
CA VAL A 143 1.31 -5.88 -15.28
C VAL A 143 0.58 -4.62 -15.73
N ALA A 144 -0.54 -4.80 -16.42
CA ALA A 144 -1.35 -3.70 -16.94
C ALA A 144 -2.34 -3.17 -15.90
N LYS A 145 -2.47 -1.84 -15.85
CA LYS A 145 -3.36 -1.08 -14.95
C LYS A 145 -3.33 -1.52 -13.48
N ALA A 146 -2.21 -2.10 -13.02
CA ALA A 146 -1.99 -2.40 -11.63
C ALA A 146 -1.87 -1.11 -10.82
N TYR A 147 -2.62 -1.05 -9.71
CA TYR A 147 -2.57 0.03 -8.74
C TYR A 147 -2.84 -0.48 -7.33
N CYS A 148 -2.39 0.27 -6.35
CA CYS A 148 -2.79 0.07 -4.96
C CYS A 148 -3.12 1.42 -4.33
N ARG A 149 -4.11 1.43 -3.45
CA ARG A 149 -4.55 2.63 -2.72
C ARG A 149 -4.84 2.32 -1.27
N LEU A 150 -4.69 3.34 -0.41
CA LEU A 150 -5.22 3.33 0.95
C LEU A 150 -6.32 4.39 1.03
N ILE A 151 -7.44 4.02 1.64
CA ILE A 151 -8.66 4.80 1.68
C ILE A 151 -9.10 4.93 3.14
N ASP A 152 -9.66 6.09 3.49
CA ASP A 152 -10.52 6.23 4.65
C ASP A 152 -11.82 5.43 4.45
N ASP A 153 -12.06 4.43 5.29
CA ASP A 153 -13.26 3.59 5.17
C ASP A 153 -14.56 4.38 5.43
N ALA A 154 -14.51 5.43 6.26
CA ALA A 154 -15.69 6.20 6.67
C ALA A 154 -16.10 7.23 5.61
N SER A 155 -15.13 7.97 5.05
CA SER A 155 -15.40 9.00 4.04
C SER A 155 -15.30 8.50 2.59
N GLY A 156 -14.62 7.37 2.36
CA GLY A 156 -14.29 6.88 1.02
C GLY A 156 -13.18 7.69 0.34
N GLU A 157 -12.50 8.58 1.07
CA GLU A 157 -11.42 9.40 0.54
C GLU A 157 -10.14 8.58 0.35
N GLU A 158 -9.57 8.60 -0.85
CA GLU A 158 -8.25 8.04 -1.10
C GLU A 158 -7.18 8.89 -0.40
N LEU A 159 -6.45 8.29 0.54
CA LEU A 159 -5.37 8.92 1.30
C LEU A 159 -4.04 8.88 0.53
N VAL A 160 -3.82 7.77 -0.19
CA VAL A 160 -2.67 7.58 -1.05
C VAL A 160 -3.03 6.58 -2.15
N ARG A 161 -2.51 6.83 -3.35
CA ARG A 161 -2.60 5.91 -4.49
C ARG A 161 -1.23 5.79 -5.13
N PHE A 162 -0.89 4.57 -5.51
CA PHE A 162 0.30 4.25 -6.26
C PHE A 162 -0.10 3.46 -7.51
N ASP A 163 0.29 3.97 -8.67
CA ASP A 163 0.19 3.22 -9.91
C ASP A 163 1.44 2.33 -10.03
N LEU A 164 1.21 1.02 -10.11
CA LEU A 164 2.26 0.00 -10.20
C LEU A 164 2.61 -0.34 -11.65
N THR A 165 1.72 -0.01 -12.59
CA THR A 165 1.93 -0.23 -14.02
C THR A 165 3.17 0.51 -14.50
N GLY A 166 4.13 -0.22 -15.08
CA GLY A 166 5.37 0.40 -15.58
C GLY A 166 6.31 0.88 -14.47
N ALA A 167 6.07 0.48 -13.22
CA ALA A 167 6.94 0.82 -12.10
C ALA A 167 8.26 0.02 -12.12
N GLU A 168 8.98 -0.04 -11.01
CA GLU A 168 10.26 -0.75 -10.97
C GLU A 168 10.11 -2.24 -11.32
N PRO A 169 11.11 -2.86 -11.99
CA PRO A 169 11.08 -4.26 -12.42
C PRO A 169 11.32 -5.23 -11.24
N GLN A 170 10.55 -5.07 -10.17
CA GLN A 170 10.54 -5.84 -8.94
C GLN A 170 9.21 -6.56 -8.77
N THR A 171 9.17 -7.52 -7.84
CA THR A 171 8.01 -8.39 -7.61
C THR A 171 7.26 -8.07 -6.31
N GLY A 172 7.80 -7.18 -5.47
CA GLY A 172 7.19 -6.77 -4.21
C GLY A 172 7.37 -5.27 -3.99
N VAL A 173 6.43 -4.66 -3.27
CA VAL A 173 6.45 -3.24 -2.94
C VAL A 173 5.83 -3.02 -1.56
N MET A 174 6.45 -2.13 -0.78
CA MET A 174 5.93 -1.64 0.48
C MET A 174 5.29 -0.27 0.22
N MET A 175 3.99 -0.19 0.41
CA MET A 175 3.16 0.93 -0.04
C MET A 175 3.15 2.05 0.98
N ALA A 176 2.80 1.71 2.21
CA ALA A 176 2.67 2.64 3.30
C ALA A 176 2.95 1.91 4.62
N LYS A 177 3.36 2.68 5.61
CA LYS A 177 3.46 2.23 7.00
C LYS A 177 2.59 3.08 7.91
N LEU A 178 2.01 2.45 8.91
CA LEU A 178 1.31 3.09 10.00
C LEU A 178 2.12 2.83 11.29
N ILE A 179 2.45 3.89 12.01
CA ILE A 179 3.19 3.83 13.27
C ILE A 179 2.33 4.45 14.38
N LYS A 180 2.12 3.70 15.44
CA LYS A 180 1.43 4.16 16.64
C LYS A 180 2.39 5.00 17.48
N GLN A 181 2.07 6.27 17.64
CA GLN A 181 2.81 7.21 18.48
C GLN A 181 2.56 6.92 19.96
N PHE A 182 3.44 7.42 20.83
CA PHE A 182 3.28 7.31 22.29
C PHE A 182 1.99 7.94 22.82
N THR A 183 1.46 8.94 22.11
CA THR A 183 0.15 9.56 22.39
C THR A 183 -1.04 8.62 22.09
N GLY A 184 -0.80 7.47 21.46
CA GLY A 184 -1.81 6.50 21.02
C GLY A 184 -2.31 6.74 19.60
N GLU A 185 -1.93 7.86 18.99
CA GLU A 185 -2.32 8.26 17.63
C GLU A 185 -1.55 7.47 16.57
N TRP A 186 -2.19 7.24 15.41
CA TRP A 186 -1.52 6.62 14.27
C TRP A 186 -1.00 7.70 13.31
N GLU A 187 0.27 7.59 12.93
CA GLU A 187 0.84 8.33 11.81
C GLU A 187 1.01 7.39 10.62
N MET A 188 0.59 7.82 9.43
CA MET A 188 0.81 7.11 8.18
C MET A 188 1.93 7.78 7.39
N THR A 189 2.85 6.99 6.86
CA THR A 189 3.86 7.41 5.89
C THR A 189 3.68 6.66 4.58
N ALA A 190 3.56 7.38 3.47
CA ALA A 190 3.60 6.81 2.13
C ALA A 190 5.05 6.44 1.77
N MET A 191 5.29 5.23 1.26
CA MET A 191 6.64 4.70 1.01
C MET A 191 6.93 4.45 -0.47
N GLY A 192 6.19 3.55 -1.14
CA GLY A 192 6.48 3.14 -2.51
C GLY A 192 7.91 2.59 -2.68
N GLU A 193 8.32 1.69 -1.79
CA GLU A 193 9.65 1.05 -1.81
C GLU A 193 9.57 -0.36 -2.40
N PHE A 194 10.28 -0.58 -3.51
CA PHE A 194 10.26 -1.86 -4.22
C PHE A 194 11.31 -2.82 -3.67
N VAL A 195 10.96 -4.12 -3.65
CA VAL A 195 11.80 -5.19 -3.12
C VAL A 195 11.63 -6.47 -3.95
N LYS A 196 12.69 -7.26 -4.00
CA LYS A 196 12.67 -8.57 -4.67
C LYS A 196 12.09 -9.64 -3.74
N SER A 197 10.77 -9.68 -3.63
CA SER A 197 10.06 -10.74 -2.90
C SER A 197 8.75 -11.09 -3.62
N ARG A 198 8.35 -12.36 -3.54
CA ARG A 198 7.11 -12.89 -4.13
C ARG A 198 6.11 -13.38 -3.08
N THR A 199 6.41 -13.16 -1.81
CA THR A 199 5.56 -13.60 -0.70
C THR A 199 5.63 -12.58 0.43
N VAL A 200 4.53 -12.46 1.18
CA VAL A 200 4.49 -11.67 2.41
C VAL A 200 5.59 -12.06 3.39
N ARG A 201 5.93 -13.35 3.50
CA ARG A 201 7.03 -13.85 4.36
C ARG A 201 8.38 -13.25 3.98
N GLY A 202 8.65 -13.10 2.68
CA GLY A 202 9.86 -12.42 2.20
C GLY A 202 9.86 -10.91 2.46
N MET A 203 8.68 -10.30 2.61
CA MET A 203 8.51 -8.87 2.91
C MET A 203 8.73 -8.54 4.39
N VAL A 204 8.58 -9.50 5.32
CA VAL A 204 8.62 -9.26 6.77
C VAL A 204 9.90 -8.54 7.22
N LYS A 205 11.08 -8.97 6.73
CA LYS A 205 12.36 -8.37 7.14
C LYS A 205 12.57 -6.96 6.55
N PRO A 206 12.37 -6.73 5.24
CA PRO A 206 12.38 -5.38 4.68
C PRO A 206 11.40 -4.42 5.37
N ALA A 207 10.15 -4.85 5.59
CA ALA A 207 9.12 -4.03 6.21
C ALA A 207 9.47 -3.68 7.67
N ALA A 208 10.08 -4.60 8.42
CA ALA A 208 10.58 -4.29 9.77
C ALA A 208 11.67 -3.20 9.78
N LYS A 209 12.52 -3.14 8.74
CA LYS A 209 13.56 -2.10 8.62
C LYS A 209 12.98 -0.74 8.25
N ALA A 210 11.85 -0.72 7.56
CA ALA A 210 11.19 0.50 7.11
C ALA A 210 10.40 1.21 8.23
N LEU A 211 10.04 0.52 9.32
CA LEU A 211 9.43 1.13 10.51
C LEU A 211 10.41 2.08 11.20
#